data_AF-A0A4U8Z335-F1
#
_entry.id   AF-A0A4U8Z335-F1
#
_cell.length_a   1.000
_cell.length_b   1.000
_cell.length_c   1.000
_cell.angle_alpha   90.00
_cell.angle_beta   90.00
_cell.angle_gamma   90.00
#
_symmetry.space_group_name_H-M   'P 1'
#
loop_
_entity.id
_entity.type
_entity.pdbx_description
1 polymer ?
#
loop_
_entity_poly.entity_id
_entity_poly.type
_entity_poly.pdbx_seq_one_letter_code
_entity_poly.pdbx_strand_id
1 'polypeptide(L)'
;MDYESLLYDFADRTRHNLEVIQQAKEKGECVYEVTQLINSLLGLLVLPNERFTDIIPKTPLSELVEQGWPVPSVSGEFREATDLRELVRYLRNAISHFNIDFHTDSKSALSGITVWNCETKTKKRYGKLV
;
A
#
# COMPACT_ATOMS: atom_id res chain seq x y z
N MET A 1 -4.41 25.85 -6.17
CA MET A 1 -4.62 24.39 -6.12
C MET A 1 -4.90 24.06 -4.68
N ASP A 2 -6.11 23.58 -4.36
CA ASP A 2 -6.39 23.12 -3.00
C ASP A 2 -5.65 21.79 -2.76
N TYR A 3 -5.48 21.40 -1.50
CA TYR A 3 -4.71 20.21 -1.15
C TYR A 3 -5.37 18.91 -1.63
N GLU A 4 -6.70 18.86 -1.74
CA GLU A 4 -7.44 17.67 -2.18
C GLU A 4 -7.24 17.44 -3.68
N SER A 5 -7.40 18.48 -4.50
CA SER A 5 -7.12 18.49 -5.94
C SER A 5 -5.68 18.07 -6.23
N LEU A 6 -4.70 18.53 -5.44
CA LEU A 6 -3.32 18.08 -5.56
C LEU A 6 -3.18 16.57 -5.31
N LEU A 7 -3.86 16.01 -4.31
CA LEU A 7 -3.78 14.59 -3.99
C LEU A 7 -4.50 13.72 -5.04
N TYR A 8 -5.65 14.14 -5.55
CA TYR A 8 -6.32 13.46 -6.66
C TYR A 8 -5.44 13.46 -7.91
N ASP A 9 -4.86 14.61 -8.28
CA ASP A 9 -3.90 14.69 -9.39
C ASP A 9 -2.68 13.80 -9.15
N PHE A 10 -2.17 13.78 -7.92
CA PHE A 10 -1.03 12.94 -7.56
C PHE A 10 -1.37 11.45 -7.70
N ALA A 11 -2.55 11.04 -7.25
CA ALA A 11 -3.01 9.66 -7.35
C ALA A 11 -3.17 9.22 -8.80
N ASP A 12 -3.81 10.05 -9.63
CA ASP A 12 -4.00 9.74 -11.06
C ASP A 12 -2.67 9.70 -11.82
N ARG A 13 -1.76 10.65 -11.56
CA ARG A 13 -0.41 10.63 -12.15
C ARG A 13 0.40 9.42 -11.69
N THR A 14 0.27 9.01 -10.43
CA THR A 14 0.94 7.81 -9.91
C THR A 14 0.43 6.56 -10.62
N ARG A 15 -0.88 6.42 -10.81
CA ARG A 15 -1.48 5.34 -11.59
C ARG A 15 -0.95 5.32 -13.03
N HIS A 16 -0.95 6.47 -13.71
CA HIS A 16 -0.45 6.56 -15.07
C HIS A 16 1.04 6.18 -15.18
N ASN A 17 1.87 6.61 -14.22
CA ASN A 17 3.28 6.23 -14.18
C ASN A 17 3.48 4.72 -13.98
N LEU A 18 2.63 4.07 -13.17
CA LEU A 18 2.65 2.62 -12.99
C LEU A 18 2.32 1.90 -14.31
N GLU A 19 1.32 2.36 -15.05
CA GLU A 19 0.95 1.80 -16.36
C GLU A 19 2.11 1.91 -17.37
N VAL A 20 2.78 3.07 -17.42
CA VAL A 20 3.95 3.27 -18.29
C VAL A 20 5.09 2.32 -17.95
N ILE A 21 5.39 2.13 -16.67
CA ILE A 21 6.46 1.24 -16.21
C ILE A 21 6.11 -0.23 -16.50
N GLN A 22 4.84 -0.61 -16.32
CA GLN A 22 4.37 -1.96 -16.65
C GLN A 22 4.51 -2.24 -18.16
N GLN A 23 4.11 -1.30 -19.01
CA GLN A 23 4.29 -1.41 -20.47
C GLN A 23 5.76 -1.47 -20.89
N ALA A 24 6.63 -0.68 -20.25
CA ALA A 24 8.07 -0.72 -20.49
C ALA A 24 8.65 -2.09 -20.13
N LYS A 25 8.24 -2.67 -19.00
CA LYS A 25 8.60 -4.03 -18.59
C LYS A 25 8.17 -5.08 -19.62
N GLU A 26 6.93 -5.00 -20.11
CA GLU A 26 6.40 -5.93 -21.13
C GLU A 26 7.19 -5.87 -22.44
N LYS A 27 7.78 -4.72 -22.77
CA LYS A 27 8.67 -4.53 -23.93
C LYS A 27 10.10 -5.02 -23.69
N GLY A 28 10.42 -5.51 -22.49
CA GLY A 28 11.76 -5.95 -22.10
C GLY A 28 12.72 -4.82 -21.72
N GLU A 29 12.20 -3.63 -21.41
CA GLU A 29 13.04 -2.54 -20.90
C GLU A 29 13.47 -2.80 -19.46
N CYS A 30 14.63 -2.25 -19.08
CA CYS A 30 15.12 -2.33 -17.71
C CYS A 30 14.32 -1.38 -16.81
N VAL A 31 13.51 -1.95 -15.90
CA VAL A 31 12.68 -1.21 -14.96
C VAL A 31 12.99 -1.58 -13.51
N TYR A 32 12.76 -0.63 -12.59
CA TYR A 32 12.98 -0.82 -11.15
C TYR A 32 11.63 -0.88 -10.41
N GLU A 33 10.92 -2.01 -10.55
CA GLU A 33 9.56 -2.17 -10.03
C GLU A 33 9.46 -1.97 -8.50
N VAL A 34 10.43 -2.49 -7.75
CA VAL A 34 10.47 -2.34 -6.29
C VAL A 34 10.61 -0.87 -5.90
N THR A 35 11.50 -0.12 -6.56
CA THR A 35 11.68 1.32 -6.34
C THR A 35 10.41 2.09 -6.68
N GLN A 36 9.77 1.76 -7.80
CA GLN A 36 8.52 2.39 -8.19
C GLN A 36 7.39 2.10 -7.19
N LEU A 37 7.29 0.87 -6.68
CA LEU A 37 6.32 0.51 -5.66
C LEU A 37 6.55 1.33 -4.38
N ILE A 38 7.79 1.43 -3.91
CA ILE A 38 8.15 2.26 -2.75
C ILE A 38 7.72 3.72 -2.96
N ASN A 39 8.05 4.30 -4.12
CA ASN A 39 7.69 5.68 -4.44
C ASN A 39 6.17 5.88 -4.44
N SER A 40 5.43 4.91 -5.00
CA SER A 40 3.97 4.95 -5.05
C SER A 40 3.36 4.83 -3.65
N LEU A 41 3.85 3.91 -2.81
CA LEU A 41 3.38 3.74 -1.43
C LEU A 41 3.66 4.98 -0.58
N LEU A 42 4.85 5.57 -0.69
CA LEU A 42 5.18 6.82 0.02
C LEU A 42 4.29 7.97 -0.43
N GLY A 43 4.11 8.14 -1.74
CA GLY A 43 3.32 9.21 -2.32
C GLY A 43 1.81 9.08 -2.05
N LEU A 44 1.27 7.85 -2.02
CA LEU A 44 -0.17 7.61 -1.86
C LEU A 44 -0.60 7.40 -0.41
N LEU A 45 0.27 6.89 0.46
CA LEU A 45 -0.09 6.55 1.84
C LEU A 45 0.51 7.50 2.87
N VAL A 46 1.74 7.97 2.63
CA VAL A 46 2.50 8.75 3.64
C VAL A 46 2.40 10.25 3.39
N LEU A 47 2.44 10.68 2.12
CA LEU A 47 2.31 12.09 1.75
C LEU A 47 0.94 12.69 2.14
N PRO A 48 -0.21 11.99 1.99
CA PRO A 48 -1.47 12.49 2.50
C PRO A 48 -1.40 12.57 4.03
N ASN A 49 -1.66 13.77 4.56
CA ASN A 49 -1.71 13.96 6.01
C ASN A 49 -2.91 13.24 6.63
N GLU A 50 -2.99 13.23 7.97
CA GLU A 50 -4.03 12.51 8.71
C GLU A 50 -5.46 12.90 8.32
N ARG A 51 -5.68 14.15 7.86
CA ARG A 51 -7.00 14.63 7.41
C ARG A 51 -7.51 13.84 6.22
N PHE A 52 -6.63 13.28 5.40
CA PHE A 52 -7.02 12.44 4.27
C PHE A 52 -7.45 11.04 4.72
N THR A 53 -6.92 10.51 5.83
CA THR A 53 -7.40 9.23 6.35
C THR A 53 -8.88 9.31 6.75
N ASP A 54 -9.34 10.49 7.19
CA ASP A 54 -10.74 10.70 7.58
C ASP A 54 -11.72 10.75 6.41
N ILE A 55 -11.26 11.06 5.19
CA ILE A 55 -12.10 11.06 3.98
C ILE A 55 -12.23 9.68 3.34
N ILE A 56 -11.34 8.74 3.66
CA ILE A 56 -11.41 7.37 3.15
C ILE A 56 -12.70 6.73 3.66
N PRO A 57 -13.53 6.13 2.79
CA PRO A 57 -14.80 5.55 3.21
C PRO A 57 -14.57 4.37 4.16
N LYS A 58 -15.51 4.15 5.06
CA LYS A 58 -15.54 2.97 5.94
C LYS A 58 -16.22 1.78 5.27
N THR A 59 -15.96 1.59 3.98
CA THR A 59 -16.50 0.45 3.22
C THR A 59 -15.96 -0.84 3.83
N PRO A 60 -16.82 -1.79 4.24
CA PRO A 60 -16.38 -3.07 4.80
C PRO A 60 -15.46 -3.82 3.83
N LEU A 61 -14.42 -4.48 4.34
CA LEU A 61 -13.51 -5.22 3.47
C LEU A 61 -14.21 -6.38 2.75
N SER A 62 -15.24 -6.98 3.35
CA SER A 62 -16.05 -8.02 2.70
C SER A 62 -16.71 -7.53 1.41
N GLU A 63 -17.22 -6.29 1.40
CA GLU A 63 -17.82 -5.68 0.21
C GLU A 63 -16.77 -5.42 -0.87
N LEU A 64 -15.56 -4.99 -0.48
CA LEU A 64 -14.47 -4.78 -1.43
C LEU A 64 -14.00 -6.10 -2.06
N VAL A 65 -13.94 -7.19 -1.29
CA VAL A 65 -13.63 -8.53 -1.81
C VAL A 65 -14.66 -8.96 -2.85
N GLU A 66 -15.95 -8.73 -2.61
CA GLU A 66 -17.02 -9.00 -3.59
C GLU A 66 -16.85 -8.17 -4.87
N GLN A 67 -16.26 -6.98 -4.78
CA GLN A 67 -15.90 -6.12 -5.92
C GLN A 67 -14.56 -6.50 -6.59
N GLY A 68 -13.91 -7.57 -6.13
CA GLY A 68 -12.65 -8.06 -6.68
C GLY A 68 -11.40 -7.32 -6.19
N TRP A 69 -11.50 -6.57 -5.09
CA TRP A 69 -10.33 -5.92 -4.52
C TRP A 69 -9.36 -6.94 -3.89
N PRO A 70 -8.05 -6.76 -4.08
CA PRO A 70 -7.06 -7.52 -3.33
C PRO A 70 -7.04 -7.04 -1.88
N VAL A 71 -7.54 -7.87 -0.97
CA VAL A 71 -7.43 -7.64 0.48
C VAL A 71 -6.31 -8.52 1.02
N PRO A 72 -5.30 -7.95 1.72
CA PRO A 72 -4.20 -8.74 2.26
C PRO A 72 -4.69 -9.70 3.33
N SER A 73 -4.05 -10.85 3.40
CA SER A 73 -4.25 -11.80 4.49
C SER A 73 -3.53 -11.32 5.75
N VAL A 74 -4.06 -11.66 6.91
CA VAL A 74 -3.48 -11.26 8.20
C VAL A 74 -2.89 -12.47 8.89
N SER A 75 -1.71 -12.32 9.50
CA SER A 75 -1.08 -13.36 10.30
C SER A 75 -0.56 -12.84 11.64
N GLY A 76 -0.55 -13.74 12.64
CA GLY A 76 -0.18 -13.42 14.02
C GLY A 76 -1.34 -12.89 14.85
N GLU A 77 -1.03 -12.12 15.89
CA GLU A 77 -2.03 -11.52 16.80
C GLU A 77 -2.55 -10.16 16.31
N PHE A 78 -2.39 -9.88 15.01
CA PHE A 78 -2.79 -8.59 14.46
C PHE A 78 -4.30 -8.58 14.22
N ARG A 79 -4.96 -7.54 14.70
CA ARG A 79 -6.38 -7.35 14.42
C ARG A 79 -6.56 -7.13 12.93
N GLU A 80 -7.42 -7.92 12.32
CA GLU A 80 -7.82 -7.69 10.93
C GLU A 80 -8.47 -6.32 10.79
N ALA A 81 -8.13 -5.64 9.68
CA ALA A 81 -8.82 -4.41 9.34
C ALA A 81 -10.29 -4.73 9.03
N THR A 82 -11.20 -3.94 9.58
CA THR A 82 -12.63 -4.13 9.38
C THR A 82 -13.16 -3.42 8.14
N ASP A 83 -12.54 -2.30 7.79
CA ASP A 83 -12.92 -1.44 6.67
C ASP A 83 -11.69 -0.87 5.93
N LEU A 84 -11.94 -0.25 4.78
CA LEU A 84 -10.89 0.34 3.92
C LEU A 84 -10.06 1.39 4.66
N ARG A 85 -10.70 2.23 5.46
CA ARG A 85 -10.02 3.30 6.21
C ARG A 85 -9.02 2.72 7.19
N GLU A 86 -9.42 1.68 7.92
CA GLU A 86 -8.54 0.98 8.84
C GLU A 86 -7.39 0.29 8.11
N LEU A 87 -7.67 -0.37 6.99
CA LEU A 87 -6.63 -0.98 6.16
C LEU A 87 -5.59 0.06 5.72
N VAL A 88 -6.04 1.19 5.17
CA VAL A 88 -5.14 2.27 4.74
C VAL A 88 -4.35 2.84 5.92
N ARG A 89 -4.97 2.99 7.10
CA ARG A 89 -4.27 3.41 8.32
C ARG A 89 -3.15 2.43 8.70
N TYR A 90 -3.39 1.12 8.64
CA TYR A 90 -2.38 0.10 8.91
C TYR A 90 -1.26 0.09 7.89
N LEU A 91 -1.58 0.24 6.60
CA LEU A 91 -0.59 0.34 5.53
C LEU A 91 0.27 1.60 5.72
N ARG A 92 -0.34 2.77 5.90
CA ARG A 92 0.38 4.03 6.15
C ARG A 92 1.37 3.89 7.30
N ASN A 93 0.93 3.34 8.44
CA ASN A 93 1.79 3.20 9.61
C ASN A 93 2.99 2.25 9.34
N ALA A 94 2.77 1.14 8.63
CA ALA A 94 3.84 0.24 8.27
C ALA A 94 4.85 0.92 7.31
N ILE A 95 4.35 1.58 6.25
CA ILE A 95 5.19 2.22 5.23
C ILE A 95 5.96 3.42 5.80
N SER A 96 5.35 4.24 6.66
CA SER A 96 6.04 5.38 7.29
C SER A 96 7.21 4.96 8.17
N HIS A 97 7.19 3.72 8.67
CA HIS A 97 8.26 3.13 9.46
C HIS A 97 9.15 2.17 8.67
N PHE A 98 8.96 2.07 7.35
CA PHE A 98 9.67 1.13 6.48
C PHE A 98 9.57 -0.34 6.96
N ASN A 99 8.42 -0.70 7.54
CA ASN A 99 8.11 -2.05 7.98
C ASN A 99 7.51 -2.86 6.81
N ILE A 100 8.32 -3.08 5.77
CA ILE A 100 7.95 -3.76 4.53
C ILE A 100 9.07 -4.72 4.10
N ASP A 101 8.68 -5.92 3.69
CA ASP A 101 9.54 -6.92 3.03
C ASP A 101 8.96 -7.19 1.64
N PHE A 102 9.84 -7.38 0.65
CA PHE A 102 9.48 -7.66 -0.74
C PHE A 102 9.72 -9.13 -1.06
N HIS A 103 8.79 -9.75 -1.76
CA HIS A 103 8.90 -11.13 -2.24
C HIS A 103 9.09 -11.12 -3.75
N THR A 104 9.99 -11.98 -4.23
CA THR A 104 10.17 -12.19 -5.66
C THR A 104 9.79 -13.62 -6.06
N ASP A 105 9.33 -13.79 -7.28
CA ASP A 105 9.12 -15.11 -7.86
C ASP A 105 10.44 -15.74 -8.36
N SER A 106 10.33 -16.94 -8.95
CA SER A 106 11.46 -17.67 -9.56
C SER A 106 12.16 -16.93 -10.71
N LYS A 107 11.54 -15.88 -11.28
CA LYS A 107 12.09 -15.04 -12.35
C LYS A 107 12.63 -13.71 -11.81
N SER A 108 12.78 -13.59 -10.49
CA SER A 108 13.18 -12.36 -9.80
C SER A 108 12.21 -11.18 -10.01
N ALA A 109 10.98 -11.45 -10.43
CA ALA A 109 9.94 -10.43 -10.53
C ALA A 109 9.24 -10.26 -9.17
N LEU A 110 8.81 -9.05 -8.85
CA LEU A 110 8.03 -8.78 -7.63
C LEU A 110 6.75 -9.63 -7.64
N SER A 111 6.56 -10.46 -6.62
CA SER A 111 5.41 -11.37 -6.48
C SER A 111 4.48 -10.98 -5.34
N GLY A 112 4.96 -10.19 -4.39
CA GLY A 112 4.16 -9.72 -3.27
C GLY A 112 4.97 -8.88 -2.28
N ILE A 113 4.30 -8.42 -1.24
CA ILE A 113 4.93 -7.71 -0.12
C ILE A 113 4.38 -8.27 1.18
N THR A 114 5.14 -8.10 2.25
CA THR A 114 4.64 -8.28 3.61
C THR A 114 4.91 -7.02 4.39
N VAL A 115 3.91 -6.51 5.09
CA VAL A 115 4.06 -5.35 5.96
C VAL A 115 3.71 -5.69 7.39
N TRP A 116 4.27 -4.98 8.35
CA TRP A 116 3.96 -5.20 9.77
C TRP A 116 3.85 -3.91 10.56
N ASN A 117 3.09 -3.99 11.64
CA ASN A 117 2.92 -2.91 12.60
C ASN A 117 3.51 -3.32 13.96
N CYS A 118 4.11 -2.36 14.67
CA CYS A 118 4.74 -2.56 15.97
C CYS A 118 4.00 -1.77 17.05
N GLU A 119 3.96 -2.30 18.27
CA GLU A 119 3.53 -1.53 19.43
C GLU A 119 4.64 -0.54 19.84
N THR A 120 4.29 0.74 19.91
CA THR A 120 5.24 1.84 20.16
C THR A 120 5.99 1.74 21.48
N LYS A 121 5.46 0.99 22.47
CA LYS A 121 6.04 0.86 23.81
C LYS A 121 7.04 -0.31 23.96
N THR A 122 6.88 -1.39 23.19
CA THR A 122 7.63 -2.64 23.41
C THR A 122 8.52 -3.04 22.24
N LYS A 123 8.43 -2.35 21.09
CA LYS A 123 9.04 -2.75 19.79
C LYS A 123 8.66 -4.16 19.33
N LYS A 124 7.69 -4.82 19.97
CA LYS A 124 7.18 -6.12 19.54
C LYS A 124 6.33 -5.94 18.28
N ARG A 125 6.55 -6.83 17.30
CA ARG A 125 5.72 -6.91 16.09
C ARG A 125 4.35 -7.46 16.49
N TYR A 126 3.28 -6.73 16.19
CA TYR A 126 1.91 -7.11 16.55
C TYR A 126 1.26 -8.05 15.51
N GLY A 127 1.86 -8.12 14.32
CA GLY A 127 1.61 -9.13 13.29
C GLY A 127 1.78 -8.55 11.89
N LYS A 128 1.43 -9.32 10.88
CA LYS A 128 1.81 -9.06 9.48
C LYS A 128 0.58 -9.06 8.57
N LEU A 129 0.55 -8.14 7.62
CA LEU A 129 -0.30 -8.20 6.44
C LEU A 129 0.54 -8.82 5.31
N VAL A 130 0.00 -9.86 4.67
CA VAL A 130 0.64 -10.66 3.61
C VAL A 130 -0.21 -10.60 2.35
#